data_AF-W4QMR7-F1
#
_entry.id   AF-W4QMR7-F1
#
_cell.length_a   1.000
_cell.length_b   1.000
_cell.length_c   1.000
_cell.angle_alpha   90.00
_cell.angle_beta   90.00
_cell.angle_gamma   90.00
#
_symmetry.space_group_name_H-M   'P 1'
#
loop_
_entity.id
_entity.type
_entity.pdbx_description
1 polymer ?
#
loop_
_entity_poly.entity_id
_entity_poly.type
_entity_poly.pdbx_seq_one_letter_code
_entity_poly.pdbx_strand_id
1 'polypeptide(L)'
;MNPNRPGIEAFQPHESSGSPVGYGIRDAETGELLWGVRTGSDVGRGLAADIDPRYDGAELWASDSWDGSSGGSGLYSVEGELITEKTPMSINHAVWWTGDLLREMLDHDFNPNSDPHGVGKIEKWNWETEELETIFVPEGTRSNNWTKGNPSLQADLFGDWREEVIWPSADSTELRIYTTTYETDHRIYTLMHDPTYRVAIAWQNVAYNQPPHPGFFLGHGMDEPPTPAIVTGDQYVGLDISEFEQFIKDAEQFTNEDNIYTEESFSTLQSAIEQAKVAVTRIRTEEELQSAIAELEAAINGLEMVDKKGKKEKKDKKDKKDKKDKKDKKDKK
;
A
#
# COMPACT_ATOMS: atom_id res chain seq x y z
N MET A 1 6.34 -14.01 7.39
CA MET A 1 5.63 -15.27 7.70
C MET A 1 6.26 -15.96 8.90
N ASN A 2 7.59 -15.91 9.03
CA ASN A 2 8.32 -16.46 10.16
C ASN A 2 8.69 -15.34 11.16
N PRO A 3 8.07 -15.25 12.35
CA PRO A 3 8.42 -14.24 13.34
C PRO A 3 9.81 -14.46 13.96
N ASN A 4 10.34 -15.69 13.89
CA ASN A 4 11.64 -16.07 14.43
C ASN A 4 12.80 -15.82 13.45
N ARG A 5 12.53 -15.34 12.24
CA ARG A 5 13.53 -14.94 11.24
C ARG A 5 13.41 -13.44 10.94
N PRO A 6 14.49 -12.65 11.04
CA PRO A 6 14.46 -11.27 10.58
C PRO A 6 14.19 -11.18 9.08
N GLY A 7 13.28 -10.29 8.68
CA GLY A 7 12.96 -10.03 7.27
C GLY A 7 11.54 -10.50 6.90
N ILE A 8 11.33 -10.66 5.61
CA ILE A 8 10.07 -11.14 5.02
C ILE A 8 10.39 -12.36 4.17
N GLU A 9 9.48 -13.32 4.16
CA GLU A 9 9.56 -14.48 3.29
C GLU A 9 8.57 -14.36 2.12
N ALA A 10 8.85 -15.04 1.02
CA ALA A 10 7.97 -15.21 -0.12
C ALA A 10 7.65 -16.69 -0.32
N PHE A 11 6.40 -17.07 -0.08
CA PHE A 11 5.88 -18.41 -0.39
C PHE A 11 5.21 -18.38 -1.77
N GLN A 12 5.54 -19.36 -2.62
CA GLN A 12 5.01 -19.38 -3.98
C GLN A 12 4.88 -20.80 -4.55
N PRO A 13 3.74 -21.15 -5.16
CA PRO A 13 3.60 -22.30 -6.04
C PRO A 13 4.09 -22.00 -7.47
N HIS A 14 4.54 -23.04 -8.19
CA HIS A 14 5.15 -22.96 -9.51
C HIS A 14 4.44 -23.90 -10.49
N GLU A 15 4.06 -23.35 -11.64
CA GLU A 15 3.25 -24.04 -12.67
C GLU A 15 4.06 -25.03 -13.53
N SER A 16 5.37 -24.79 -13.69
CA SER A 16 6.19 -25.64 -14.54
C SER A 16 6.47 -26.98 -13.86
N SER A 17 5.94 -28.07 -14.42
CA SER A 17 6.26 -29.46 -14.02
C SER A 17 7.75 -29.81 -14.05
N GLY A 18 8.55 -29.05 -14.82
CA GLY A 18 10.00 -29.18 -14.87
C GLY A 18 10.73 -28.47 -13.72
N SER A 19 10.02 -27.69 -12.90
CA SER A 19 10.60 -26.94 -11.79
C SER A 19 11.23 -27.88 -10.76
N PRO A 20 12.44 -27.58 -10.25
CA PRO A 20 13.02 -28.35 -9.14
C PRO A 20 12.24 -28.15 -7.84
N VAL A 21 11.40 -27.11 -7.76
CA VAL A 21 10.55 -26.75 -6.61
C VAL A 21 9.15 -26.47 -7.14
N GLY A 22 8.18 -27.33 -6.79
CA GLY A 22 6.78 -27.15 -7.13
C GLY A 22 6.15 -26.02 -6.31
N TYR A 23 6.46 -25.96 -5.02
CA TYR A 23 6.20 -24.79 -4.20
C TYR A 23 7.27 -24.67 -3.12
N GLY A 24 7.48 -23.47 -2.60
CA GLY A 24 8.45 -23.27 -1.53
C GLY A 24 8.48 -21.84 -1.05
N ILE A 25 9.32 -21.65 -0.04
CA ILE A 25 9.49 -20.38 0.66
C ILE A 25 10.92 -19.89 0.49
N ARG A 26 11.03 -18.59 0.25
CA ARG A 26 12.30 -17.90 0.02
C ARG A 26 12.44 -16.72 0.95
N ASP A 27 13.68 -16.36 1.22
CA ASP A 27 13.98 -15.03 1.74
C ASP A 27 13.62 -13.98 0.68
N ALA A 28 12.76 -13.01 1.03
CA ALA A 28 12.22 -12.06 0.06
C ALA A 28 13.25 -11.00 -0.37
N GLU A 29 14.28 -10.75 0.44
CA GLU A 29 15.34 -9.79 0.11
C GLU A 29 16.38 -10.41 -0.84
N THR A 30 16.79 -11.64 -0.56
CA THR A 30 17.91 -12.29 -1.25
C THR A 30 17.48 -13.30 -2.32
N GLY A 31 16.24 -13.79 -2.26
CA GLY A 31 15.74 -14.87 -3.10
C GLY A 31 16.26 -16.26 -2.72
N GLU A 32 17.03 -16.38 -1.63
CA GLU A 32 17.53 -17.66 -1.12
C GLU A 32 16.37 -18.62 -0.86
N LEU A 33 16.47 -19.84 -1.38
CA LEU A 33 15.52 -20.90 -1.07
C LEU A 33 15.75 -21.36 0.37
N LEU A 34 14.77 -21.15 1.23
CA LEU A 34 14.83 -21.63 2.62
C LEU A 34 14.47 -23.11 2.64
N TRP A 35 13.33 -23.46 2.05
CA TRP A 35 12.95 -24.83 1.74
C TRP A 35 11.87 -24.86 0.64
N GLY A 36 11.64 -26.05 0.07
CA GLY A 36 10.58 -26.24 -0.90
C GLY A 36 10.37 -27.71 -1.24
N VAL A 37 9.21 -28.00 -1.81
CA VAL A 37 8.76 -29.35 -2.17
C VAL A 37 8.69 -29.46 -3.67
N ARG A 38 9.24 -30.55 -4.22
CA ARG A 38 9.09 -30.89 -5.64
C ARG A 38 7.84 -31.71 -5.85
N THR A 39 6.95 -31.25 -6.72
CA THR A 39 5.71 -31.98 -7.10
C THR A 39 5.85 -32.68 -8.45
N GLY A 40 6.54 -32.05 -9.43
CA GLY A 40 6.67 -32.58 -10.79
C GLY A 40 5.42 -32.37 -11.66
N SER A 41 4.53 -31.50 -11.21
CA SER A 41 3.23 -31.14 -11.79
C SER A 41 3.05 -29.61 -11.72
N ASP A 42 1.98 -29.12 -12.32
CA ASP A 42 1.51 -27.76 -12.09
C ASP A 42 0.90 -27.64 -10.69
N VAL A 43 1.50 -26.82 -9.82
CA VAL A 43 0.94 -26.46 -8.53
C VAL A 43 0.07 -25.21 -8.71
N GLY A 44 -1.22 -25.41 -8.94
CA GLY A 44 -2.15 -24.34 -9.32
C GLY A 44 -2.63 -23.44 -8.18
N ARG A 45 -2.46 -23.86 -6.92
CA ARG A 45 -2.87 -23.11 -5.72
C ARG A 45 -1.82 -23.19 -4.61
N GLY A 46 -1.68 -22.11 -3.85
CA GLY A 46 -0.87 -22.07 -2.64
C GLY A 46 -1.36 -20.95 -1.72
N LEU A 47 -1.33 -21.19 -0.41
CA LEU A 47 -1.73 -20.20 0.60
C LEU A 47 -0.78 -20.25 1.80
N ALA A 48 -0.62 -19.09 2.44
CA ALA A 48 0.19 -18.89 3.63
C ALA A 48 -0.61 -18.08 4.65
N ALA A 49 -0.87 -18.66 5.81
CA ALA A 49 -1.65 -18.06 6.89
C ALA A 49 -1.36 -18.78 8.20
N ASP A 50 -1.33 -18.03 9.30
CA ASP A 50 -1.27 -18.62 10.65
C ASP A 50 -2.66 -19.16 11.02
N ILE A 51 -2.78 -20.49 11.06
CA ILE A 51 -4.03 -21.23 11.29
C ILE A 51 -3.90 -22.26 12.42
N ASP A 52 -2.68 -22.50 12.92
CA ASP A 52 -2.38 -23.52 13.91
C ASP A 52 -1.47 -22.98 15.03
N PRO A 53 -2.02 -22.62 16.21
CA PRO A 53 -1.27 -21.97 17.28
C PRO A 53 -0.24 -22.89 17.97
N ARG A 54 -0.11 -24.15 17.54
CA ARG A 54 0.91 -25.08 18.03
C ARG A 54 2.29 -24.80 17.42
N TYR A 55 2.34 -24.02 16.35
CA TYR A 55 3.54 -23.67 15.60
C TYR A 55 3.68 -22.14 15.53
N ASP A 56 4.90 -21.63 15.69
CA ASP A 56 5.14 -20.20 15.57
C ASP A 56 5.14 -19.80 14.08
N GLY A 57 4.37 -18.78 13.72
CA GLY A 57 4.37 -18.22 12.37
C GLY A 57 3.20 -18.69 11.52
N ALA A 58 3.33 -18.53 10.21
CA ALA A 58 2.29 -18.90 9.26
C ALA A 58 2.49 -20.31 8.69
N GLU A 59 1.44 -21.12 8.68
CA GLU A 59 1.44 -22.38 7.95
C GLU A 59 1.36 -22.16 6.44
N LEU A 60 1.93 -23.10 5.69
CA LEU A 60 2.03 -23.09 4.24
C LEU A 60 1.43 -24.38 3.66
N TRP A 61 0.57 -24.25 2.65
CA TRP A 61 0.03 -25.40 1.93
C TRP A 61 -0.25 -25.07 0.47
N ALA A 62 -0.27 -26.11 -0.35
CA ALA A 62 -0.45 -26.00 -1.80
C ALA A 62 -1.11 -27.24 -2.39
N SER A 63 -1.72 -27.05 -3.56
CA SER A 63 -2.40 -28.10 -4.32
C SER A 63 -2.20 -27.92 -5.82
N ASP A 64 -2.13 -29.05 -6.52
CA ASP A 64 -2.16 -29.14 -7.98
C ASP A 64 -3.56 -28.94 -8.58
N SER A 65 -4.60 -28.91 -7.75
CA SER A 65 -5.99 -28.75 -8.17
C SER A 65 -6.55 -27.37 -7.82
N TRP A 66 -7.52 -26.90 -8.63
CA TRP A 66 -8.11 -25.59 -8.41
C TRP A 66 -9.00 -25.52 -7.16
N ASP A 67 -9.52 -26.64 -6.66
CA ASP A 67 -10.43 -26.74 -5.52
C ASP A 67 -9.82 -27.43 -4.29
N GLY A 68 -8.51 -27.72 -4.33
CA GLY A 68 -7.81 -28.42 -3.27
C GLY A 68 -8.18 -29.90 -3.11
N SER A 69 -9.05 -30.45 -3.98
CA SER A 69 -9.57 -31.82 -3.85
C SER A 69 -8.56 -32.93 -4.16
N SER A 70 -7.47 -32.60 -4.86
CA SER A 70 -6.42 -33.56 -5.22
C SER A 70 -5.05 -32.89 -5.32
N GLY A 71 -3.98 -33.69 -5.28
CA GLY A 71 -2.61 -33.16 -5.32
C GLY A 71 -2.28 -32.23 -4.15
N GLY A 72 -3.02 -32.31 -3.04
CA GLY A 72 -2.66 -31.67 -1.78
C GLY A 72 -1.34 -32.25 -1.27
N SER A 73 -0.49 -31.39 -0.73
CA SER A 73 0.89 -31.74 -0.42
C SER A 73 1.21 -31.78 1.09
N GLY A 74 0.17 -31.68 1.93
CA GLY A 74 0.25 -31.50 3.37
C GLY A 74 0.08 -30.04 3.80
N LEU A 75 0.09 -29.83 5.12
CA LEU A 75 0.19 -28.54 5.79
C LEU A 75 1.55 -28.47 6.48
N TYR A 76 2.32 -27.42 6.23
CA TYR A 76 3.67 -27.26 6.77
C TYR A 76 3.77 -26.03 7.67
N SER A 77 4.60 -26.10 8.70
CA SER A 77 5.06 -24.90 9.41
C SER A 77 5.91 -24.02 8.50
N VAL A 78 6.14 -22.78 8.90
CA VAL A 78 6.99 -21.86 8.12
C VAL A 78 8.46 -22.33 8.00
N GLU A 79 8.94 -23.15 8.94
CA GLU A 79 10.26 -23.80 8.91
C GLU A 79 10.34 -25.03 8.01
N GLY A 80 9.20 -25.52 7.51
CA GLY A 80 9.13 -26.70 6.63
C GLY A 80 8.95 -28.01 7.36
N GLU A 81 8.49 -27.98 8.61
CA GLU A 81 8.00 -29.17 9.29
C GLU A 81 6.62 -29.54 8.74
N LEU A 82 6.43 -30.79 8.32
CA LEU A 82 5.11 -31.29 7.95
C LEU A 82 4.27 -31.47 9.22
N ILE A 83 3.23 -30.66 9.38
CA ILE A 83 2.30 -30.70 10.52
C ILE A 83 1.32 -31.84 10.35
N THR A 84 0.70 -31.93 9.16
CA THR A 84 -0.26 -32.97 8.82
C THR A 84 -0.34 -33.22 7.32
N GLU A 85 -0.68 -34.44 6.93
CA GLU A 85 -0.94 -34.81 5.53
C GLU A 85 -2.31 -34.29 5.04
N LYS A 86 -3.18 -33.85 5.95
CA LYS A 86 -4.50 -33.30 5.59
C LYS A 86 -4.37 -31.83 5.18
N THR A 87 -4.26 -31.59 3.89
CA THR A 87 -4.26 -30.23 3.33
C THR A 87 -5.63 -29.56 3.50
N PRO A 88 -5.71 -28.32 4.04
CA PRO A 88 -6.93 -27.52 4.00
C PRO A 88 -7.37 -27.30 2.55
N MET A 89 -8.61 -27.67 2.20
CA MET A 89 -9.09 -27.63 0.82
C MET A 89 -9.31 -26.21 0.30
N SER A 90 -9.57 -25.24 1.18
CA SER A 90 -9.65 -23.83 0.80
C SER A 90 -8.25 -23.26 0.61
N ILE A 91 -7.86 -23.07 -0.66
CA ILE A 91 -6.56 -22.51 -1.06
C ILE A 91 -6.78 -21.35 -2.01
N ASN A 92 -7.33 -20.25 -1.47
CA ASN A 92 -7.69 -19.06 -2.23
C ASN A 92 -7.22 -17.80 -1.51
N HIS A 93 -8.06 -17.23 -0.66
CA HIS A 93 -7.71 -16.11 0.20
C HIS A 93 -7.63 -16.56 1.67
N ALA A 94 -6.90 -15.77 2.47
CA ALA A 94 -6.97 -15.83 3.92
C ALA A 94 -7.48 -14.48 4.44
N VAL A 95 -8.33 -14.49 5.46
CA VAL A 95 -9.06 -13.32 5.97
C VAL A 95 -9.04 -13.31 7.50
N TRP A 96 -8.75 -12.18 8.13
CA TRP A 96 -9.00 -12.04 9.58
C TRP A 96 -10.46 -11.68 9.82
N TRP A 97 -11.24 -12.63 10.33
CA TRP A 97 -12.69 -12.50 10.48
C TRP A 97 -13.16 -12.68 11.92
N THR A 98 -12.62 -13.66 12.65
CA THR A 98 -13.04 -13.93 14.03
C THR A 98 -12.31 -13.04 15.05
N GLY A 99 -12.44 -13.36 16.34
CA GLY A 99 -11.91 -12.55 17.42
C GLY A 99 -10.46 -12.85 17.80
N ASP A 100 -9.95 -14.03 17.44
CA ASP A 100 -8.57 -14.44 17.71
C ASP A 100 -7.62 -13.94 16.62
N LEU A 101 -6.32 -14.19 16.81
CA LEU A 101 -5.26 -13.74 15.89
C LEU A 101 -4.98 -14.75 14.76
N LEU A 102 -5.59 -15.93 14.80
CA LEU A 102 -5.47 -16.89 13.71
C LEU A 102 -6.29 -16.37 12.53
N ARG A 103 -5.87 -16.74 11.33
CA ARG A 103 -6.49 -16.29 10.10
C ARG A 103 -7.45 -17.34 9.57
N GLU A 104 -8.59 -16.90 9.06
CA GLU A 104 -9.58 -17.76 8.42
C GLU A 104 -9.32 -17.90 6.92
N MET A 105 -9.97 -18.87 6.31
CA MET A 105 -9.93 -19.19 4.89
C MET A 105 -11.13 -18.55 4.20
N LEU A 106 -10.89 -17.82 3.10
CA LEU A 106 -11.93 -17.21 2.28
C LEU A 106 -11.90 -17.82 0.89
N ASP A 107 -13.01 -18.44 0.50
CA ASP A 107 -13.17 -19.08 -0.79
C ASP A 107 -14.65 -19.11 -1.19
N HIS A 108 -15.06 -20.08 -2.01
CA HIS A 108 -16.44 -20.26 -2.40
C HIS A 108 -16.89 -21.72 -2.40
N ASP A 109 -18.20 -21.93 -2.31
CA ASP A 109 -18.84 -23.16 -2.77
C ASP A 109 -19.15 -23.02 -4.27
N PHE A 110 -18.56 -23.89 -5.09
CA PHE A 110 -18.63 -23.81 -6.54
C PHE A 110 -18.77 -25.19 -7.17
N ASN A 111 -19.74 -25.31 -8.06
CA ASN A 111 -19.92 -26.49 -8.86
C ASN A 111 -19.68 -26.15 -10.34
N PRO A 112 -18.60 -26.68 -10.97
CA PRO A 112 -18.23 -26.38 -12.34
C PRO A 112 -19.25 -26.84 -13.39
N ASN A 113 -20.21 -27.69 -12.99
CA ASN A 113 -21.30 -28.17 -13.84
C ASN A 113 -22.60 -27.36 -13.67
N SER A 114 -22.57 -26.28 -12.87
CA SER A 114 -23.73 -25.45 -12.54
C SER A 114 -23.51 -23.98 -12.94
N ASP A 115 -24.19 -23.03 -12.26
CA ASP A 115 -24.07 -21.59 -12.48
C ASP A 115 -22.59 -21.16 -12.64
N PRO A 116 -22.27 -20.21 -13.55
CA PRO A 116 -20.91 -19.67 -13.70
C PRO A 116 -20.29 -19.10 -12.43
N HIS A 117 -21.09 -18.89 -11.39
CA HIS A 117 -20.69 -18.30 -10.14
C HIS A 117 -20.84 -19.28 -8.98
N GLY A 118 -19.94 -19.16 -8.01
CA GLY A 118 -20.07 -19.82 -6.71
C GLY A 118 -20.74 -18.90 -5.71
N VAL A 119 -20.91 -19.37 -4.48
CA VAL A 119 -21.27 -18.54 -3.32
C VAL A 119 -20.06 -18.44 -2.42
N GLY A 120 -19.65 -17.23 -2.04
CA GLY A 120 -18.51 -17.06 -1.13
C GLY A 120 -18.70 -17.81 0.19
N LYS A 121 -17.62 -18.09 0.91
CA LYS A 121 -17.65 -18.65 2.26
C LYS A 121 -16.40 -18.24 3.03
N ILE A 122 -16.54 -18.20 4.35
CA ILE A 122 -15.41 -18.09 5.26
C ILE A 122 -15.40 -19.35 6.13
N GLU A 123 -14.23 -19.97 6.22
CA GLU A 123 -13.98 -21.22 6.94
C GLU A 123 -12.87 -21.03 7.96
N LYS A 124 -12.97 -21.67 9.12
CA LYS A 124 -11.90 -21.70 10.12
C LYS A 124 -11.29 -23.10 10.16
N TRP A 125 -9.96 -23.17 10.21
CA TRP A 125 -9.27 -24.43 10.43
C TRP A 125 -9.34 -24.79 11.90
N ASN A 126 -9.83 -25.99 12.19
CA ASN A 126 -9.77 -26.58 13.51
C ASN A 126 -8.49 -27.43 13.59
N TRP A 127 -7.44 -26.90 14.20
CA TRP A 127 -6.14 -27.58 14.31
C TRP A 127 -6.17 -28.82 15.22
N GLU A 128 -7.19 -28.99 16.07
CA GLU A 128 -7.33 -30.18 16.93
C GLU A 128 -7.91 -31.37 16.15
N THR A 129 -8.90 -31.12 15.29
CA THR A 129 -9.55 -32.15 14.46
C THR A 129 -8.94 -32.28 13.06
N GLU A 130 -8.18 -31.26 12.64
CA GLU A 130 -7.64 -31.08 11.30
C GLU A 130 -8.73 -31.01 10.22
N GLU A 131 -9.75 -30.18 10.47
CA GLU A 131 -10.90 -29.99 9.58
C GLU A 131 -11.20 -28.51 9.35
N LEU A 132 -11.80 -28.18 8.20
CA LEU A 132 -12.33 -26.85 7.91
C LEU A 132 -13.80 -26.77 8.36
N GLU A 133 -14.11 -25.74 9.14
CA GLU A 133 -15.47 -25.45 9.61
C GLU A 133 -15.97 -24.16 8.95
N THR A 134 -17.08 -24.23 8.20
CA THR A 134 -17.71 -23.02 7.64
C THR A 134 -18.34 -22.18 8.74
N ILE A 135 -17.88 -20.94 8.88
CA ILE A 135 -18.35 -20.00 9.91
C ILE A 135 -19.20 -18.85 9.35
N PHE A 136 -19.17 -18.64 8.03
CA PHE A 136 -19.97 -17.61 7.38
C PHE A 136 -20.26 -17.94 5.91
N VAL A 137 -21.51 -17.72 5.48
CA VAL A 137 -21.97 -17.81 4.09
C VAL A 137 -22.82 -16.56 3.77
N PRO A 138 -22.42 -15.72 2.81
CA PRO A 138 -23.16 -14.55 2.36
C PRO A 138 -24.30 -14.94 1.41
N GLU A 139 -25.40 -15.47 1.93
CA GLU A 139 -26.54 -15.92 1.11
C GLU A 139 -27.06 -14.83 0.15
N GLY A 140 -27.48 -15.25 -1.04
CA GLY A 140 -27.98 -14.34 -2.08
C GLY A 140 -26.90 -13.47 -2.75
N THR A 141 -25.63 -13.82 -2.56
CA THR A 141 -24.48 -13.24 -3.29
C THR A 141 -23.86 -14.24 -4.23
N ARG A 142 -22.84 -13.81 -4.98
CA ARG A 142 -22.06 -14.67 -5.86
C ARG A 142 -20.57 -14.32 -5.84
N SER A 143 -19.71 -15.31 -6.04
CA SER A 143 -18.27 -15.11 -6.25
C SER A 143 -17.98 -14.67 -7.68
N ASN A 144 -16.82 -14.05 -7.88
CA ASN A 144 -16.33 -13.62 -9.19
C ASN A 144 -15.33 -14.60 -9.79
N ASN A 145 -15.06 -14.44 -11.10
CA ASN A 145 -13.96 -15.08 -11.80
C ASN A 145 -13.99 -16.62 -11.85
N TRP A 146 -15.18 -17.22 -11.99
CA TRP A 146 -15.38 -18.66 -12.16
C TRP A 146 -14.72 -19.44 -11.02
N THR A 147 -13.91 -20.47 -11.31
CA THR A 147 -13.17 -21.29 -10.35
C THR A 147 -12.19 -20.53 -9.47
N LYS A 148 -11.82 -19.28 -9.81
CA LYS A 148 -10.98 -18.45 -8.93
C LYS A 148 -11.73 -17.96 -7.69
N GLY A 149 -13.06 -17.94 -7.72
CA GLY A 149 -13.89 -17.75 -6.53
C GLY A 149 -13.66 -16.44 -5.77
N ASN A 150 -13.23 -15.38 -6.45
CA ASN A 150 -12.79 -14.17 -5.76
C ASN A 150 -13.99 -13.39 -5.17
N PRO A 151 -13.80 -12.71 -4.03
CA PRO A 151 -14.68 -11.59 -3.66
C PRO A 151 -14.50 -10.45 -4.67
N SER A 152 -15.38 -9.46 -4.64
CA SER A 152 -15.13 -8.18 -5.33
C SER A 152 -13.96 -7.44 -4.68
N LEU A 153 -13.85 -7.51 -3.35
CA LEU A 153 -12.74 -6.99 -2.56
C LEU A 153 -12.73 -7.66 -1.18
N GLN A 154 -11.55 -7.92 -0.64
CA GLN A 154 -11.30 -8.21 0.77
C GLN A 154 -10.36 -7.13 1.31
N ALA A 155 -10.77 -6.38 2.34
CA ALA A 155 -9.95 -5.33 2.94
C ALA A 155 -10.52 -4.92 4.31
N ASP A 156 -9.66 -4.55 5.28
CA ASP A 156 -10.06 -3.66 6.39
C ASP A 156 -10.40 -2.28 5.79
N LEU A 157 -11.70 -1.96 5.70
CA LEU A 157 -12.17 -0.69 5.13
C LEU A 157 -12.66 0.25 6.22
N PHE A 158 -13.22 -0.30 7.29
CA PHE A 158 -13.77 0.45 8.40
C PHE A 158 -13.93 -0.44 9.63
N GLY A 159 -14.14 0.17 10.79
CA GLY A 159 -14.26 -0.57 12.05
C GLY A 159 -12.91 -0.73 12.72
N ASP A 160 -12.59 -1.96 13.15
CA ASP A 160 -11.29 -2.29 13.70
C ASP A 160 -10.39 -2.97 12.65
N TRP A 161 -9.45 -3.79 13.07
CA TRP A 161 -8.39 -4.35 12.24
C TRP A 161 -8.83 -5.52 11.34
N ARG A 162 -10.03 -6.05 11.56
CA ARG A 162 -10.53 -7.22 10.83
C ARG A 162 -11.05 -6.82 9.46
N GLU A 163 -11.02 -7.77 8.54
CA GLU A 163 -11.18 -7.48 7.12
C GLU A 163 -12.66 -7.60 6.71
N GLU A 164 -13.21 -6.56 6.10
CA GLU A 164 -14.47 -6.67 5.37
C GLU A 164 -14.31 -7.50 4.10
N VAL A 165 -15.41 -8.11 3.69
CA VAL A 165 -15.51 -8.80 2.40
C VAL A 165 -16.69 -8.28 1.59
N ILE A 166 -16.44 -7.98 0.32
CA ILE A 166 -17.43 -7.48 -0.61
C ILE A 166 -17.78 -8.55 -1.63
N TRP A 167 -19.06 -8.88 -1.76
CA TRP A 167 -19.57 -9.69 -2.86
C TRP A 167 -20.74 -8.99 -3.57
N PRO A 168 -20.90 -9.16 -4.90
CA PRO A 168 -22.10 -8.74 -5.59
C PRO A 168 -23.30 -9.61 -5.19
N SER A 169 -24.50 -9.03 -5.19
CA SER A 169 -25.73 -9.83 -5.16
C SER A 169 -25.76 -10.81 -6.33
N ALA A 170 -26.55 -11.89 -6.19
CA ALA A 170 -26.67 -12.92 -7.22
C ALA A 170 -27.08 -12.35 -8.61
N ASP A 171 -27.87 -11.27 -8.63
CA ASP A 171 -28.28 -10.53 -9.83
C ASP A 171 -27.39 -9.32 -10.17
N SER A 172 -26.37 -9.04 -9.35
CA SER A 172 -25.43 -7.92 -9.49
C SER A 172 -26.05 -6.53 -9.58
N THR A 173 -27.16 -6.32 -8.88
CA THR A 173 -27.75 -4.98 -8.71
C THR A 173 -27.15 -4.21 -7.54
N GLU A 174 -26.49 -4.88 -6.60
CA GLU A 174 -25.85 -4.28 -5.43
C GLU A 174 -24.52 -4.98 -5.09
N LEU A 175 -23.66 -4.25 -4.39
CA LEU A 175 -22.52 -4.81 -3.67
C LEU A 175 -22.90 -4.90 -2.19
N ARG A 176 -22.65 -6.05 -1.58
CA ARG A 176 -22.84 -6.26 -0.14
C ARG A 176 -21.48 -6.29 0.53
N ILE A 177 -21.28 -5.38 1.46
CA ILE A 177 -20.08 -5.32 2.30
C ILE A 177 -20.43 -6.00 3.62
N TYR A 178 -19.71 -7.06 3.94
CA TYR A 178 -19.86 -7.78 5.19
C TYR A 178 -18.71 -7.44 6.11
N THR A 179 -19.05 -7.07 7.34
CA THR A 179 -18.10 -6.86 8.44
C THR A 179 -18.40 -7.87 9.53
N THR A 180 -17.39 -8.21 10.31
CA THR A 180 -17.50 -9.17 11.39
C THR A 180 -18.31 -8.62 12.57
N THR A 181 -18.91 -9.52 13.35
CA THR A 181 -19.59 -9.20 14.62
C THR A 181 -19.02 -10.01 15.79
N TYR A 182 -17.96 -10.78 15.56
CA TYR A 182 -17.23 -11.42 16.64
C TYR A 182 -16.61 -10.34 17.53
N GLU A 183 -16.55 -10.57 18.84
CA GLU A 183 -15.81 -9.67 19.73
C GLU A 183 -14.32 -10.04 19.67
N THR A 184 -13.44 -9.06 19.88
CA THR A 184 -11.99 -9.27 19.97
C THR A 184 -11.42 -8.43 21.10
N ASP A 185 -10.47 -9.01 21.84
CA ASP A 185 -9.69 -8.30 22.86
C ASP A 185 -8.42 -7.64 22.27
N HIS A 186 -8.17 -7.83 20.97
CA HIS A 186 -6.99 -7.34 20.27
C HIS A 186 -7.26 -5.98 19.63
N ARG A 187 -6.34 -5.04 19.84
CA ARG A 187 -6.36 -3.72 19.19
C ARG A 187 -5.13 -3.54 18.33
N ILE A 188 -5.32 -3.65 17.03
CA ILE A 188 -4.30 -3.43 16.01
C ILE A 188 -4.68 -2.17 15.23
N TYR A 189 -3.68 -1.41 14.76
CA TYR A 189 -3.94 -0.29 13.85
C TYR A 189 -4.65 -0.80 12.59
N THR A 190 -5.52 0.02 11.99
CA THR A 190 -6.12 -0.35 10.70
C THR A 190 -5.04 -0.82 9.73
N LEU A 191 -5.28 -1.96 9.10
CA LEU A 191 -4.34 -2.57 8.16
C LEU A 191 -4.14 -1.67 6.94
N MET A 192 -5.06 -0.75 6.65
CA MET A 192 -4.88 0.27 5.62
C MET A 192 -3.80 1.31 5.92
N HIS A 193 -3.29 1.33 7.15
CA HIS A 193 -2.10 2.11 7.53
C HIS A 193 -0.80 1.28 7.49
N ASP A 194 -0.88 -0.04 7.30
CA ASP A 194 0.31 -0.84 6.98
C ASP A 194 0.67 -0.69 5.49
N PRO A 195 1.91 -0.31 5.14
CA PRO A 195 2.28 -0.02 3.76
C PRO A 195 2.19 -1.25 2.85
N THR A 196 2.51 -2.44 3.35
CA THR A 196 2.49 -3.67 2.55
C THR A 196 1.05 -4.10 2.27
N TYR A 197 0.20 -4.12 3.31
CA TYR A 197 -1.22 -4.44 3.21
C TYR A 197 -1.95 -3.42 2.32
N ARG A 198 -1.73 -2.12 2.54
CA ARG A 198 -2.39 -1.06 1.75
C ARG A 198 -2.04 -1.12 0.27
N VAL A 199 -0.78 -1.44 -0.06
CA VAL A 199 -0.35 -1.70 -1.44
C VAL A 199 -0.99 -2.99 -1.96
N ALA A 200 -1.13 -4.02 -1.12
CA ALA A 200 -1.82 -5.25 -1.49
C ALA A 200 -3.28 -5.04 -1.88
N ILE A 201 -4.01 -4.21 -1.14
CA ILE A 201 -5.37 -3.81 -1.54
C ILE A 201 -5.38 -3.11 -2.90
N ALA A 202 -4.36 -2.30 -3.22
CA ALA A 202 -4.28 -1.60 -4.50
C ALA A 202 -4.03 -2.54 -5.69
N TRP A 203 -3.32 -3.66 -5.51
CA TRP A 203 -3.09 -4.63 -6.58
C TRP A 203 -4.02 -5.84 -6.53
N GLN A 204 -4.88 -5.99 -5.52
CA GLN A 204 -5.74 -7.18 -5.34
C GLN A 204 -6.57 -7.51 -6.60
N ASN A 205 -6.97 -6.51 -7.39
CA ASN A 205 -7.75 -6.70 -8.62
C ASN A 205 -6.93 -7.19 -9.84
N VAL A 206 -5.61 -7.31 -9.73
CA VAL A 206 -4.71 -7.56 -10.85
C VAL A 206 -4.65 -9.06 -11.15
N ALA A 207 -4.95 -9.44 -12.39
CA ALA A 207 -4.85 -10.80 -12.91
C ALA A 207 -5.61 -11.85 -12.06
N TYR A 208 -4.90 -12.78 -11.42
CA TYR A 208 -5.49 -13.70 -10.45
C TYR A 208 -5.32 -13.11 -9.06
N ASN A 209 -6.41 -12.55 -8.52
CA ASN A 209 -6.43 -11.86 -7.24
C ASN A 209 -5.77 -12.70 -6.15
N GLN A 210 -4.93 -12.09 -5.31
CA GLN A 210 -4.29 -12.74 -4.17
C GLN A 210 -4.69 -12.02 -2.87
N PRO A 211 -4.74 -12.71 -1.73
CA PRO A 211 -5.05 -12.08 -0.45
C PRO A 211 -3.95 -11.09 -0.03
N PRO A 212 -4.29 -10.04 0.71
CA PRO A 212 -3.33 -9.09 1.25
C PRO A 212 -2.59 -9.66 2.48
N HIS A 213 -1.34 -9.23 2.68
CA HIS A 213 -0.55 -9.50 3.88
C HIS A 213 0.08 -8.19 4.40
N PRO A 214 0.13 -7.98 5.73
CA PRO A 214 0.81 -6.85 6.33
C PRO A 214 2.34 -7.00 6.31
N GLY A 215 3.05 -5.91 6.53
CA GLY A 215 4.51 -5.86 6.59
C GLY A 215 5.11 -6.39 7.90
N PHE A 216 4.27 -6.84 8.84
CA PHE A 216 4.64 -7.44 10.11
C PHE A 216 3.89 -8.77 10.30
N PHE A 217 4.34 -9.61 11.24
CA PHE A 217 3.63 -10.83 11.57
C PHE A 217 2.38 -10.52 12.41
N LEU A 218 1.21 -10.82 11.86
CA LEU A 218 -0.09 -10.73 12.53
C LEU A 218 -0.63 -12.15 12.70
N GLY A 219 -0.55 -12.68 13.92
CA GLY A 219 -0.79 -14.08 14.22
C GLY A 219 -0.67 -14.41 15.71
N HIS A 220 -0.91 -15.67 16.07
CA HIS A 220 -0.70 -16.20 17.41
C HIS A 220 0.74 -15.95 17.88
N GLY A 221 0.90 -15.49 19.12
CA GLY A 221 2.23 -15.23 19.70
C GLY A 221 2.98 -14.04 19.11
N MET A 222 2.35 -13.21 18.28
CA MET A 222 2.97 -12.00 17.73
C MET A 222 3.43 -11.01 18.81
N ASP A 223 4.45 -10.23 18.47
CA ASP A 223 4.82 -9.03 19.20
C ASP A 223 3.73 -7.94 19.10
N GLU A 224 3.84 -6.90 19.93
CA GLU A 224 2.97 -5.72 19.83
C GLU A 224 3.05 -5.11 18.41
N PRO A 225 1.91 -4.83 17.74
CA PRO A 225 1.90 -4.24 16.40
C PRO A 225 2.76 -2.96 16.34
N PRO A 226 3.58 -2.79 15.30
CA PRO A 226 4.34 -1.55 15.14
C PRO A 226 3.38 -0.37 14.96
N THR A 227 3.72 0.76 15.57
CA THR A 227 3.05 2.02 15.24
C THR A 227 3.37 2.39 13.78
N PRO A 228 2.36 2.59 12.91
CA PRO A 228 2.62 2.92 11.50
C PRO A 228 3.43 4.20 11.37
N ALA A 229 4.56 4.12 10.66
CA ALA A 229 5.42 5.27 10.35
C ALA A 229 4.86 6.06 9.16
N ILE A 230 3.67 6.64 9.33
CA ILE A 230 2.94 7.34 8.28
C ILE A 230 2.76 8.83 8.59
N VAL A 231 2.68 9.62 7.53
CA VAL A 231 2.18 11.00 7.55
C VAL A 231 0.95 11.07 6.66
N THR A 232 -0.09 11.79 7.10
CA THR A 232 -1.30 11.97 6.29
C THR A 232 -1.09 13.08 5.26
N GLY A 233 -1.94 13.12 4.23
CA GLY A 233 -1.76 14.01 3.08
C GLY A 233 -1.60 15.50 3.42
N ASP A 234 -2.21 15.96 4.51
CA ASP A 234 -2.11 17.34 5.01
C ASP A 234 -0.72 17.67 5.59
N GLN A 235 0.11 16.65 5.78
CA GLN A 235 1.48 16.70 6.30
C GLN A 235 2.49 16.13 5.30
N TYR A 236 2.17 16.06 4.00
CA TYR A 236 3.11 15.56 2.99
C TYR A 236 4.47 16.26 3.14
N VAL A 237 5.41 15.51 3.71
CA VAL A 237 6.82 15.85 3.83
C VAL A 237 7.40 15.63 2.44
N GLY A 238 7.67 16.71 1.71
CA GLY A 238 8.27 16.59 0.39
C GLY A 238 8.35 17.86 -0.44
N LEU A 239 7.62 18.93 -0.09
CA LEU A 239 7.84 20.22 -0.71
C LEU A 239 9.02 20.92 -0.05
N ASP A 240 10.19 20.87 -0.69
CA ASP A 240 11.32 21.71 -0.31
C ASP A 240 10.98 23.16 -0.68
N ILE A 241 10.64 23.96 0.34
CA ILE A 241 10.32 25.38 0.19
C ILE A 241 11.51 26.28 0.51
N SER A 242 12.71 25.74 0.70
CA SER A 242 13.89 26.50 1.11
C SER A 242 14.22 27.64 0.14
N GLU A 243 14.04 27.41 -1.16
CA GLU A 243 14.22 28.45 -2.18
C GLU A 243 13.17 29.56 -2.06
N PHE A 244 11.92 29.21 -1.75
CA PHE A 244 10.85 30.19 -1.56
C PHE A 244 11.05 31.01 -0.27
N GLU A 245 11.48 30.38 0.82
CA GLU A 245 11.85 31.10 2.05
C GLU A 245 13.02 32.07 1.81
N GLN A 246 14.00 31.68 0.99
CA GLN A 246 15.08 32.58 0.60
C GLN A 246 14.58 33.72 -0.29
N PHE A 247 13.67 33.44 -1.22
CA PHE A 247 13.08 34.46 -2.08
C PHE A 247 12.30 35.51 -1.28
N ILE A 248 11.57 35.11 -0.23
CA ILE A 248 10.92 36.04 0.70
C ILE A 248 11.95 36.93 1.40
N LYS A 249 13.06 36.36 1.92
CA LYS A 249 14.13 37.13 2.57
C LYS A 249 14.78 38.15 1.64
N ASP A 250 14.95 37.80 0.37
CA ASP A 250 15.48 38.70 -0.65
C ASP A 250 14.50 39.84 -0.95
N ALA A 251 13.19 39.54 -1.02
CA ALA A 251 12.14 40.54 -1.20
C ALA A 251 12.04 41.52 -0.01
N GLU A 252 12.28 41.06 1.21
CA GLU A 252 12.32 41.91 2.41
C GLU A 252 13.46 42.95 2.40
N GLN A 253 14.50 42.76 1.58
CA GLN A 253 15.59 43.72 1.46
C GLN A 253 15.22 44.96 0.64
N PHE A 254 14.08 44.97 -0.05
CA PHE A 254 13.62 46.15 -0.78
C PHE A 254 13.19 47.24 0.20
N THR A 255 13.85 48.39 0.13
CA THR A 255 13.49 49.58 0.91
C THR A 255 12.92 50.66 -0.01
N ASN A 256 12.05 51.50 0.54
CA ASN A 256 11.59 52.73 -0.11
C ASN A 256 12.22 53.98 0.51
N GLU A 257 13.49 53.87 0.91
CA GLU A 257 14.27 55.04 1.33
C GLU A 257 14.38 56.02 0.16
N ASP A 258 14.45 57.32 0.44
CA ASP A 258 14.52 58.39 -0.55
C ASP A 258 13.37 58.44 -1.58
N ASN A 259 12.24 57.76 -1.32
CA ASN A 259 11.08 57.63 -2.21
C ASN A 259 11.48 57.12 -3.60
N ILE A 260 12.33 56.08 -3.65
CA ILE A 260 12.77 55.47 -4.92
C ILE A 260 11.59 54.84 -5.66
N TYR A 261 10.60 54.31 -4.95
CA TYR A 261 9.39 53.67 -5.49
C TYR A 261 8.11 54.43 -5.11
N THR A 262 7.08 54.34 -5.96
CA THR A 262 5.75 54.90 -5.64
C THR A 262 5.21 54.21 -4.39
N GLU A 263 4.53 54.97 -3.51
CA GLU A 263 3.94 54.42 -2.29
C GLU A 263 3.01 53.24 -2.58
N GLU A 264 2.23 53.33 -3.67
CA GLU A 264 1.30 52.29 -4.11
C GLU A 264 2.01 50.99 -4.52
N SER A 265 3.04 51.07 -5.35
CA SER A 265 3.75 49.87 -5.82
C SER A 265 4.56 49.23 -4.69
N PHE A 266 5.16 50.04 -3.81
CA PHE A 266 5.88 49.53 -2.65
C PHE A 266 4.93 48.91 -1.62
N SER A 267 3.76 49.51 -1.36
CA SER A 267 2.74 48.91 -0.49
C SER A 267 2.22 47.58 -1.03
N THR A 268 2.13 47.43 -2.35
CA THR A 268 1.73 46.16 -3.00
C THR A 268 2.76 45.07 -2.74
N LEU A 269 4.06 45.39 -2.86
CA LEU A 269 5.15 44.47 -2.50
C LEU A 269 5.10 44.06 -1.02
N GLN A 270 4.92 45.02 -0.11
CA GLN A 270 4.83 44.72 1.33
C GLN A 270 3.66 43.77 1.64
N SER A 271 2.51 43.97 1.00
CA SER A 271 1.36 43.05 1.15
C SER A 271 1.66 41.65 0.62
N ALA A 272 2.33 41.54 -0.53
CA ALA A 272 2.69 40.25 -1.12
C ALA A 272 3.70 39.49 -0.27
N ILE A 273 4.67 40.18 0.34
CA ILE A 273 5.64 39.59 1.29
C ILE A 273 4.91 38.98 2.50
N GLU A 274 3.96 39.70 3.09
CA GLU A 274 3.19 39.17 4.24
C GLU A 274 2.31 37.97 3.85
N GLN A 275 1.72 38.00 2.66
CA GLN A 275 0.97 36.84 2.13
C GLN A 275 1.89 35.63 1.90
N ALA A 276 3.09 35.84 1.34
CA ALA A 276 4.08 34.80 1.13
C ALA A 276 4.56 34.16 2.44
N LYS A 277 4.78 34.96 3.50
CA LYS A 277 5.11 34.45 4.85
C LYS A 277 4.01 33.58 5.44
N VAL A 278 2.75 33.96 5.25
CA VAL A 278 1.60 33.13 5.67
C VAL A 278 1.55 31.84 4.84
N ALA A 279 1.80 31.92 3.54
CA ALA A 279 1.78 30.79 2.62
C ALA A 279 2.79 29.71 3.01
N VAL A 280 4.00 30.06 3.46
CA VAL A 280 5.01 29.12 3.99
C VAL A 280 4.42 28.14 5.03
N THR A 281 3.49 28.60 5.87
CA THR A 281 2.88 27.74 6.90
C THR A 281 1.77 26.82 6.37
N ARG A 282 1.26 27.08 5.16
CA ARG A 282 0.03 26.48 4.61
C ARG A 282 0.21 25.74 3.29
N ILE A 283 1.26 26.01 2.52
CA ILE A 283 1.56 25.32 1.27
C ILE A 283 1.71 23.81 1.53
N ARG A 284 0.99 23.00 0.77
CA ARG A 284 1.03 21.53 0.79
C ARG A 284 1.25 20.92 -0.60
N THR A 285 1.12 21.71 -1.67
CA THR A 285 1.27 21.24 -3.05
C THR A 285 2.21 22.10 -3.87
N GLU A 286 2.78 21.54 -4.93
CA GLU A 286 3.62 22.27 -5.88
C GLU A 286 2.84 23.41 -6.57
N GLU A 287 1.56 23.21 -6.86
CA GLU A 287 0.71 24.23 -7.46
C GLU A 287 0.54 25.46 -6.55
N GLU A 288 0.30 25.23 -5.24
CA GLU A 288 0.23 26.31 -4.25
C GLU A 288 1.57 27.04 -4.11
N LEU A 289 2.69 26.32 -4.13
CA LEU A 289 4.03 26.91 -4.10
C LEU A 289 4.27 27.79 -5.34
N GLN A 290 3.99 27.29 -6.54
CA GLN A 290 4.16 28.04 -7.78
C GLN A 290 3.25 29.28 -7.82
N SER A 291 2.02 29.17 -7.32
CA SER A 291 1.12 30.33 -7.20
C SER A 291 1.68 31.40 -6.27
N ALA A 292 2.19 31.00 -5.09
CA ALA A 292 2.75 31.94 -4.11
C ALA A 292 4.04 32.61 -4.62
N ILE A 293 4.90 31.86 -5.34
CA ILE A 293 6.09 32.41 -6.02
C ILE A 293 5.67 33.44 -7.07
N ALA A 294 4.71 33.10 -7.94
CA ALA A 294 4.25 33.98 -9.02
C ALA A 294 3.64 35.29 -8.50
N GLU A 295 2.89 35.24 -7.39
CA GLU A 295 2.33 36.43 -6.74
C GLU A 295 3.42 37.37 -6.22
N LEU A 296 4.42 36.84 -5.52
CA LEU A 296 5.53 37.64 -5.01
C LEU A 296 6.40 38.20 -6.15
N GLU A 297 6.69 37.40 -7.17
CA GLU A 297 7.40 37.84 -8.38
C GLU A 297 6.64 38.97 -9.11
N ALA A 298 5.32 38.84 -9.25
CA ALA A 298 4.49 39.87 -9.88
C ALA A 298 4.55 41.19 -9.10
N ALA A 299 4.55 41.13 -7.76
CA ALA A 299 4.66 42.32 -6.92
C ALA A 299 6.03 43.00 -7.03
N ILE A 300 7.12 42.22 -7.08
CA ILE A 300 8.48 42.74 -7.31
C ILE A 300 8.59 43.39 -8.69
N ASN A 301 8.10 42.72 -9.74
CA ASN A 301 8.09 43.24 -11.10
C ASN A 301 7.17 44.46 -11.28
N GLY A 302 6.19 44.62 -10.39
CA GLY A 302 5.24 45.73 -10.33
C GLY A 302 5.78 47.01 -9.67
N LEU A 303 6.99 47.00 -9.12
CA LEU A 303 7.60 48.19 -8.52
C LEU A 303 7.77 49.32 -9.55
N GLU A 304 7.15 50.47 -9.29
CA GLU A 304 7.26 51.67 -10.12
C GLU A 304 8.21 52.66 -9.44
N MET A 305 9.30 53.07 -10.10
CA MET A 305 10.19 54.09 -9.55
C MET A 305 9.59 55.50 -9.64
N VAL A 306 9.80 56.32 -8.61
CA VAL A 306 9.46 57.75 -8.65
C VAL A 306 10.54 58.46 -9.44
N ASP A 307 10.18 58.83 -10.67
CA ASP A 307 11.10 59.51 -11.55
C ASP A 307 11.35 60.94 -11.03
N LYS A 308 12.58 61.24 -10.55
CA LYS A 308 12.96 62.59 -10.06
C LYS A 308 12.92 63.67 -11.16
N LYS A 309 12.51 63.33 -12.39
CA LYS A 309 12.03 64.26 -13.42
C LYS A 309 10.86 63.69 -14.25
N GLY A 310 9.78 63.27 -13.60
CA GLY A 310 8.46 63.17 -14.23
C GLY A 310 8.41 62.57 -15.64
N LYS A 311 8.79 61.31 -15.83
CA LYS A 311 8.31 60.42 -16.90
C LYS A 311 8.50 58.95 -16.50
N LYS A 312 7.41 58.17 -16.52
CA LYS A 312 7.40 56.73 -16.22
C LYS A 312 8.29 55.96 -17.23
N GLU A 313 9.33 55.28 -16.76
CA GLU A 313 10.00 54.19 -17.49
C GLU A 313 9.84 52.87 -16.73
N LYS A 314 9.20 51.89 -17.40
CA LYS A 314 9.22 50.48 -16.98
C LYS A 314 10.58 49.89 -17.35
N LYS A 315 11.19 49.15 -16.44
CA LYS A 315 12.48 48.50 -16.70
C LYS A 315 12.27 47.03 -17.05
N ASP A 316 12.32 46.73 -18.35
CA ASP A 316 12.70 45.40 -18.82
C ASP A 316 14.19 45.19 -18.54
N LYS A 317 14.56 44.10 -17.87
CA LYS A 317 15.94 43.61 -17.85
C LYS A 317 16.00 42.14 -18.24
N LYS A 318 16.19 41.94 -19.55
CA LYS A 318 16.89 40.80 -20.14
C LYS A 318 18.39 40.86 -19.81
N ASP A 319 18.97 39.66 -19.77
CA ASP A 319 20.39 39.30 -19.95
C ASP A 319 21.33 39.25 -18.74
N LYS A 320 21.51 38.01 -18.25
CA LYS A 320 22.84 37.38 -18.18
C LYS A 320 22.76 35.93 -18.69
N LYS A 321 22.89 35.77 -20.01
CA LYS A 321 23.36 34.53 -20.63
C LYS A 321 24.69 34.85 -21.34
N ASP A 322 25.57 33.86 -21.33
CA ASP A 322 26.84 33.77 -22.07
C ASP A 322 28.11 34.34 -21.42
N LYS A 323 28.83 33.44 -20.74
CA LYS A 323 30.22 33.07 -21.09
C LYS A 323 30.77 31.99 -20.16
N LYS A 324 30.70 30.72 -20.59
CA LYS A 324 31.83 29.79 -20.44
C LYS A 324 31.61 28.54 -21.29
N ASP A 325 32.05 28.63 -22.54
CA ASP A 325 32.43 27.46 -23.30
C ASP A 325 33.80 27.71 -23.94
N LYS A 326 34.66 26.71 -23.81
CA LYS A 326 36.00 26.49 -24.39
C LYS A 326 37.24 27.05 -23.68
N LYS A 327 38.06 26.06 -23.31
CA LYS A 327 39.52 25.97 -23.10
C LYS A 327 39.91 25.80 -21.64
N ASP A 328 40.76 24.85 -21.26
CA ASP A 328 41.49 23.86 -22.06
C ASP A 328 41.87 22.68 -21.16
N LYS A 329 41.99 21.53 -21.82
CA LYS A 329 42.92 20.46 -21.45
C LYS A 329 44.29 21.02 -21.08
N LYS A 330 44.77 20.66 -19.89
CA LYS A 330 46.15 20.23 -19.54
C LYS A 330 46.61 20.93 -18.26
N ASP A 331 46.77 20.14 -17.21
CA ASP A 331 48.10 19.99 -16.61
C ASP A 331 48.38 18.50 -16.41
N LYS A 332 49.53 18.09 -16.95
CA LYS A 332 50.21 16.82 -16.73
C LYS A 332 51.22 17.05 -15.61
N LYS A 333 51.25 16.20 -14.60
CA LYS A 333 52.45 15.47 -14.19
C LYS A 333 52.12 14.31 -13.28
#